data_AF-A0A644YA24-F1
#
_entry.id   AF-A0A644YA24-F1
#
_cell.length_a   1.000
_cell.length_b   1.000
_cell.length_c   1.000
_cell.angle_alpha   90.00
_cell.angle_beta   90.00
_cell.angle_gamma   90.00
#
_symmetry.space_group_name_H-M   'P 1'
#
loop_
_entity.id
_entity.type
_entity.pdbx_description
1 polymer ?
#
loop_
_entity_poly.entity_id
_entity_poly.type
_entity_poly.pdbx_seq_one_letter_code
_entity_poly.pdbx_strand_id
1 'polypeptide(L)' 'MISYSFIKNHGFNDGNKRVGCIVLLTLCYKNNIAVKPSQQDLINLGLGVASGVLDKNDIRNFILKN' A
#
# COMPACT_ATOMS: atom_id res chain seq x y z
N MET A 1 -4.11 3.34 -9.03
CA MET A 1 -3.37 2.25 -8.37
C MET A 1 -4.33 1.47 -7.50
N ILE A 2 -4.39 0.15 -7.66
CA ILE A 2 -5.41 -0.71 -7.02
C ILE A 2 -5.25 -0.78 -5.48
N SER A 3 -4.01 -0.79 -4.99
CA SER A 3 -3.71 -0.78 -3.54
C SER A 3 -4.28 0.45 -2.82
N TYR A 4 -4.23 1.63 -3.45
CA TYR A 4 -4.85 2.84 -2.90
C TYR A 4 -6.35 2.67 -2.70
N SER A 5 -7.05 2.14 -3.72
CA SER A 5 -8.50 1.94 -3.69
C SER A 5 -8.91 0.96 -2.59
N PHE A 6 -8.17 -0.14 -2.40
CA PHE A 6 -8.44 -1.07 -1.31
C PHE A 6 -8.31 -0.44 0.07
N ILE A 7 -7.34 0.46 0.26
CA ILE A 7 -7.14 1.14 1.54
C ILE A 7 -8.20 2.22 1.76
N LYS A 8 -8.44 3.07 0.76
CA LYS A 8 -9.24 4.29 0.90
C LYS A 8 -10.75 4.06 0.84
N ASN A 9 -11.19 3.14 0.00
CA ASN A 9 -12.63 2.99 -0.29
C ASN A 9 -13.35 2.04 0.67
N HIS A 10 -12.65 1.44 1.63
CA HIS A 10 -13.23 0.57 2.65
C HIS A 10 -14.16 -0.54 2.10
N GLY A 11 -13.75 -1.22 1.03
CA GLY A 11 -14.56 -2.24 0.34
C GLY A 11 -14.82 -3.53 1.13
N PHE A 12 -14.11 -3.74 2.24
CA PHE A 12 -14.31 -4.86 3.16
C PHE A 12 -14.79 -4.36 4.53
N ASN A 13 -15.51 -5.22 5.28
CA ASN A 13 -15.94 -4.92 6.65
C ASN A 13 -14.75 -4.60 7.59
N ASP A 14 -13.61 -5.28 7.42
CA ASP A 14 -12.35 -4.98 8.08
C ASP A 14 -11.18 -5.40 7.17
N GLY A 15 -9.96 -4.98 7.49
CA GLY A 15 -8.74 -5.46 6.85
C GLY A 15 -8.32 -4.67 5.61
N ASN A 16 -9.08 -3.66 5.19
CA ASN A 16 -8.80 -2.80 4.03
C ASN A 16 -7.32 -2.37 3.90
N LYS A 17 -6.74 -1.90 5.02
CA LYS A 17 -5.31 -1.50 5.09
C LYS A 17 -4.37 -2.67 4.79
N ARG A 18 -4.60 -3.82 5.44
CA ARG A 18 -3.79 -5.03 5.30
C ARG A 18 -3.88 -5.58 3.87
N VAL A 19 -5.08 -5.68 3.32
CA VAL A 19 -5.31 -6.15 1.95
C VAL A 19 -4.62 -5.22 0.94
N GLY A 20 -4.76 -3.90 1.08
CA GLY A 20 -4.10 -2.96 0.19
C GLY A 20 -2.57 -3.08 0.17
N CYS A 21 -1.94 -3.25 1.34
CA CYS A 21 -0.50 -3.50 1.46
C CYS A 21 -0.09 -4.84 0.85
N ILE A 22 -0.83 -5.93 1.10
CA ILE A 22 -0.53 -7.25 0.53
C ILE A 22 -0.66 -7.23 -0.99
N VAL A 23 -1.71 -6.58 -1.53
CA VAL A 23 -1.91 -6.42 -2.98
C VAL A 23 -0.77 -5.64 -3.61
N LEU A 24 -0.30 -4.55 -2.95
CA LEU A 24 0.85 -3.79 -3.42
C LEU A 24 2.10 -4.67 -3.57
N LEU A 25 2.48 -5.37 -2.49
CA LEU A 25 3.66 -6.22 -2.47
C LEU A 25 3.54 -7.40 -3.44
N THR A 26 2.36 -8.00 -3.53
CA THR A 26 2.08 -9.11 -4.47
C THR A 26 2.28 -8.66 -5.91
N LEU A 27 1.78 -7.48 -6.27
CA LEU A 27 1.94 -6.95 -7.63
C LEU A 27 3.40 -6.61 -7.93
N CYS A 28 4.12 -5.97 -6.99
CA CYS A 28 5.56 -5.72 -7.14
C CYS A 28 6.33 -7.03 -7.38
N TYR A 29 6.09 -8.03 -6.52
CA TYR A 29 6.71 -9.35 -6.64
C TYR A 29 6.42 -10.01 -7.99
N LYS A 30 5.16 -10.01 -8.44
CA LYS A 30 4.76 -10.59 -9.73
C LYS A 30 5.38 -9.88 -10.94
N ASN A 31 5.75 -8.61 -10.79
CA ASN A 31 6.36 -7.81 -11.83
C ASN A 31 7.89 -7.68 -11.68
N ASN A 32 8.52 -8.51 -10.85
CA ASN A 32 9.97 -8.47 -10.58
C ASN A 32 10.46 -7.11 -10.07
N ILE A 33 9.60 -6.35 -9.39
CA ILE A 33 9.97 -5.11 -8.70
C ILE A 33 10.37 -5.50 -7.28
N ALA A 34 11.66 -5.37 -6.98
CA ALA A 34 12.19 -5.65 -5.65
C ALA A 34 11.77 -4.53 -4.68
N VAL A 35 10.89 -4.87 -3.73
CA VAL A 35 10.49 -3.98 -2.64
C VAL A 35 10.64 -4.74 -1.33
N LYS A 36 11.41 -4.20 -0.37
CA LYS A 36 11.65 -4.84 0.95
C LYS A 36 11.36 -3.87 2.11
N PRO A 37 10.10 -3.44 2.28
CA PRO A 37 9.76 -2.51 3.35
C PRO A 37 9.76 -3.22 4.70
N SER A 38 10.08 -2.49 5.77
CA SER A 38 9.85 -2.99 7.12
C SER A 38 8.35 -3.07 7.42
N GLN A 39 8.00 -3.78 8.50
CA GLN A 39 6.63 -3.78 8.99
C GLN A 39 6.13 -2.37 9.31
N GLN A 40 6.99 -1.52 9.88
CA GLN A 40 6.64 -0.15 10.23
C GLN A 40 6.34 0.69 8.98
N ASP A 41 7.10 0.49 7.90
CA ASP A 41 6.86 1.18 6.62
C ASP A 41 5.47 0.86 6.05
N LEU A 42 5.06 -0.42 6.13
CA LEU A 42 3.72 -0.85 5.70
C LEU A 42 2.61 -0.29 6.59
N ILE A 43 2.83 -0.23 7.90
CA ILE A 43 1.89 0.40 8.86
C ILE A 43 1.72 1.88 8.52
N ASN A 44 2.82 2.60 8.35
CA ASN A 44 2.82 4.03 8.03
C ASN A 44 2.14 4.31 6.69
N LEU A 45 2.45 3.52 5.66
CA LEU A 45 1.81 3.63 4.35
C LEU A 45 0.29 3.39 4.45
N GLY A 46 -0.12 2.30 5.09
CA GLY A 46 -1.53 1.94 5.23
C GLY A 46 -2.34 2.97 6.02
N LEU A 47 -1.79 3.50 7.11
CA LEU A 47 -2.41 4.55 7.92
C LEU A 47 -2.49 5.88 7.16
N GLY A 48 -1.40 6.29 6.51
CA GLY A 48 -1.33 7.55 5.77
C GLY A 48 -2.29 7.59 4.57
N VAL A 49 -2.43 6.47 3.85
CA VAL A 49 -3.41 6.38 2.75
C VAL A 49 -4.84 6.38 3.29
N ALA A 50 -5.11 5.65 4.39
CA ALA A 50 -6.44 5.62 5.00
C ALA A 50 -6.89 7.01 5.49
N SER A 51 -6.01 7.73 6.18
CA SER A 51 -6.27 9.10 6.66
C SER A 51 -6.37 10.12 5.51
N GLY A 52 -5.88 9.79 4.32
CA GLY A 52 -5.84 10.71 3.17
C GLY A 52 -4.64 11.65 3.16
N VAL A 53 -3.69 11.46 4.09
CA VAL A 53 -2.41 12.18 4.10
C VAL A 53 -1.53 11.76 2.92
N LEU A 54 -1.57 10.48 2.54
CA LEU A 54 -0.82 9.93 1.42
C LEU A 54 -1.73 9.64 0.23
N ASP A 55 -1.24 9.96 -0.96
CA ASP A 55 -1.94 9.75 -2.22
C ASP A 55 -1.34 8.60 -3.07
N LYS A 56 -1.77 8.52 -4.33
CA LYS A 56 -1.28 7.49 -5.27
C LYS A 56 0.20 7.70 -5.64
N ASN A 57 0.67 8.94 -5.68
CA ASN A 57 2.07 9.29 -5.96
C ASN A 57 2.96 8.91 -4.78
N ASP A 58 2.48 9.06 -3.54
CA ASP A 58 3.22 8.61 -2.36
C ASP A 58 3.42 7.09 -2.36
N ILE A 59 2.41 6.32 -2.76
CA ILE A 59 2.58 4.86 -2.92
C ILE A 59 3.58 4.56 -4.05
N ARG A 60 3.57 5.31 -5.15
CA ARG A 60 4.60 5.16 -6.19
C ARG A 60 6.00 5.44 -5.63
N ASN A 61 6.15 6.51 -4.87
CA ASN A 61 7.42 6.89 -4.23
C ASN A 61 7.87 5.82 -3.21
N PHE A 62 6.93 5.21 -2.49
CA PHE A 62 7.20 4.10 -1.59
C PHE A 62 7.83 2.91 -2.33
N ILE A 63 7.27 2.52 -3.49
CA ILE A 63 7.81 1.45 -4.35
C ILE A 63 9.22 1.79 -4.86
N LEU A 64 9.49 3.06 -5.17
CA LEU A 64 10.79 3.48 -5.72
C LEU A 64 11.89 3.58 -4.66
N LYS A 65 11.52 3.70 -3.37
CA LYS A 65 12.46 3.88 -2.26
C LYS A 65 12.79 2.59 -1.49
N ASN A 66 11.94 1.57 -1.60
CA ASN A 66 12.04 0.31 -0.86
C ASN A 66 12.22 -0.87 -1.82
#